data_AF-G7VIE8-F1
#
_entry.id   AF-G7VIE8-F1
#
_cell.length_a   1.000
_cell.length_b   1.000
_cell.length_c   1.000
_cell.angle_alpha   90.00
_cell.angle_beta   90.00
_cell.angle_gamma   90.00
#
_symmetry.space_group_name_H-M   'P 1'
#
loop_
_entity.id
_entity.type
_entity.pdbx_description
1 polymer ?
#
loop_
_entity_poly.entity_id
_entity_poly.type
_entity_poly.pdbx_seq_one_letter_code
_entity_poly.pdbx_strand_id
1 'polypeptide(L)'
;MVFDDVEVYEYVPRRYWRWRVGGPAPRTEFRRLAEAKTMAYFKPVLYAEAYLHLVNPWLVPAAFAAAVAAGPPGWALAALGLALLPAPPTGLGRPCRFTGAVIRSMWDRQLV
;
A
#
# COMPACT_ATOMS: atom_id res chain seq x y z
N MET A 1 -15.86 12.04 15.89
CA MET A 1 -16.68 13.04 15.20
C MET A 1 -16.06 13.21 13.82
N VAL A 2 -16.67 12.60 12.81
CA VAL A 2 -16.31 12.84 11.40
C VAL A 2 -17.14 14.04 10.99
N PHE A 3 -16.48 15.12 10.57
CA PHE A 3 -17.16 16.29 10.05
C PHE A 3 -17.47 16.00 8.58
N ASP A 4 -18.64 15.41 8.32
CA ASP A 4 -19.11 15.08 6.96
C ASP A 4 -19.47 16.34 6.15
N ASP A 5 -19.47 17.51 6.80
CA ASP A 5 -19.79 18.84 6.27
C ASP A 5 -18.56 19.59 5.73
N VAL A 6 -17.36 19.02 5.84
CA VAL A 6 -16.13 19.63 5.31
C VAL A 6 -15.74 18.97 3.99
N GLU A 7 -16.12 19.61 2.88
CA GLU A 7 -15.70 19.20 1.54
C GLU A 7 -14.32 19.80 1.19
N VAL A 8 -13.34 18.92 0.93
CA VAL A 8 -12.03 19.30 0.42
C VAL A 8 -11.77 18.58 -0.89
N TYR A 9 -11.45 19.35 -1.94
CA TYR A 9 -11.06 18.80 -3.23
C TYR A 9 -9.56 18.44 -3.22
N GLU A 10 -9.24 17.17 -3.44
CA GLU A 10 -7.84 16.73 -3.56
C GLU A 10 -7.25 17.26 -4.88
N TYR A 11 -6.16 18.04 -4.78
CA TYR A 11 -5.43 18.47 -5.96
C TYR A 11 -4.67 17.30 -6.59
N VAL A 12 -5.04 16.92 -7.81
CA VAL A 12 -4.42 15.83 -8.56
C VAL A 12 -3.42 16.40 -9.57
N PRO A 13 -2.10 16.20 -9.38
CA PRO A 13 -1.11 16.73 -10.31
C PRO A 13 -1.08 15.93 -11.63
N ARG A 14 -0.69 16.60 -12.72
CA ARG A 14 -0.59 16.00 -14.07
C ARG A 14 0.28 14.73 -14.15
N ARG A 15 1.32 14.62 -13.32
CA ARG A 15 2.15 13.40 -13.19
C ARG A 15 1.74 12.58 -11.97
N TYR A 16 0.48 12.15 -11.96
CA TYR A 16 -0.16 11.51 -10.81
C TYR A 16 0.63 10.33 -10.22
N TRP A 17 1.16 9.45 -11.06
CA TRP A 17 1.87 8.25 -10.60
C TRP A 17 3.18 8.58 -9.86
N ARG A 18 3.96 9.56 -10.35
CA ARG A 18 5.22 9.98 -9.70
C ARG A 18 4.94 10.65 -8.38
N TRP A 19 3.89 11.47 -8.32
CA TRP A 19 3.51 12.15 -7.10
C TRP A 19 3.00 11.17 -6.04
N ARG A 20 2.16 10.21 -6.43
CA ARG A 20 1.63 9.18 -5.51
C ARG A 20 2.68 8.22 -4.97
N VAL A 21 3.71 7.88 -5.77
CA VAL A 21 4.80 6.97 -5.34
C VAL A 21 5.98 7.74 -4.75
N GLY A 22 6.07 9.05 -5.00
CA GLY A 22 7.14 9.93 -4.51
C GLY A 22 6.83 10.63 -3.19
N GLY A 23 5.69 10.34 -2.56
CA GLY A 23 5.40 10.76 -1.19
C GLY A 23 6.36 10.11 -0.17
N PRO A 24 6.44 10.64 1.05
CA PRO A 24 7.25 10.05 2.12
C PRO A 24 6.91 8.57 2.30
N ALA A 25 7.93 7.75 2.56
CA ALA A 25 7.73 6.32 2.72
C ALA A 25 6.77 6.04 3.88
N PRO A 26 5.77 5.16 3.71
CA PRO A 26 4.77 4.87 4.75
C PRO A 26 5.42 4.50 6.08
N ARG A 27 6.55 3.77 6.02
CA ARG A 27 7.30 3.34 7.20
C ARG A 27 7.82 4.49 8.05
N THR A 28 8.23 5.62 7.46
CA THR A 28 8.74 6.77 8.23
C THR A 28 7.63 7.48 9.01
N GLU A 29 6.43 7.55 8.44
CA GLU A 29 5.25 8.10 9.12
C GLU A 29 4.76 7.17 10.24
N PHE A 30 4.67 5.86 9.97
CA PHE A 30 4.28 4.88 11.01
C PHE A 30 5.29 4.80 12.16
N ARG A 31 6.60 4.95 11.89
CA ARG A 31 7.61 4.97 12.96
C ARG A 31 7.39 6.16 13.90
N ARG A 32 7.17 7.36 13.34
CA ARG A 32 6.87 8.56 14.13
C ARG A 32 5.56 8.42 14.93
N LEU A 33 4.55 7.78 14.35
CA LEU A 33 3.28 7.51 15.02
C LEU A 33 3.42 6.45 16.13
N ALA A 34 4.26 5.45 15.96
CA ALA A 34 4.54 4.43 16.98
C ALA A 34 5.36 4.99 18.16
N GLU A 35 6.26 5.95 17.89
CA GLU A 35 7.03 6.68 18.90
C GLU A 35 6.17 7.72 19.65
N ALA A 36 5.10 8.22 19.03
CA ALA A 36 4.16 9.13 19.68
C ALA A 36 3.36 8.40 20.78
N LYS A 37 3.25 9.04 21.95
CA LYS A 37 2.48 8.53 23.10
C LYS A 37 0.99 8.52 22.76
N THR A 38 0.55 7.44 22.12
CA THR A 38 -0.80 7.30 21.58
C THR A 38 -1.78 6.90 22.68
N MET A 39 -2.97 7.54 22.70
CA MET A 39 -4.05 7.16 23.62
C MET A 39 -4.45 5.69 23.43
N ALA A 40 -4.72 4.98 24.52
CA ALA A 40 -4.97 3.53 24.50
C ALA A 40 -6.09 3.10 23.54
N TYR A 41 -7.13 3.93 23.39
CA TYR A 41 -8.25 3.68 22.48
C TYR A 41 -7.88 3.77 20.99
N PHE A 42 -6.84 4.52 20.62
CA PHE A 42 -6.45 4.74 19.22
C PHE A 42 -5.45 3.69 18.70
N LYS A 43 -4.83 2.92 19.60
CA LYS A 43 -3.89 1.84 19.27
C LYS A 43 -4.42 0.83 18.23
N PRO A 44 -5.66 0.29 18.33
CA PRO A 44 -6.16 -0.67 17.33
C PRO A 44 -6.25 -0.06 15.92
N VAL A 45 -6.68 1.21 15.81
CA VAL A 45 -6.74 1.92 14.52
C VAL A 45 -5.34 2.08 13.96
N LEU A 46 -4.38 2.48 14.78
CA LEU A 46 -2.99 2.63 14.37
C LEU A 46 -2.38 1.30 13.88
N TYR A 47 -2.62 0.19 14.56
CA TYR A 47 -2.13 -1.13 14.14
C TYR A 47 -2.80 -1.63 12.86
N ALA A 48 -4.11 -1.40 12.70
CA ALA A 48 -4.81 -1.76 11.47
C ALA A 48 -4.25 -0.99 10.27
N GLU A 49 -4.05 0.33 10.42
CA GLU A 49 -3.49 1.18 9.38
C GLU A 49 -2.05 0.78 9.06
N ALA A 50 -1.22 0.55 10.08
CA ALA A 50 0.15 0.05 9.90
C ALA A 50 0.18 -1.29 9.15
N TYR A 51 -0.71 -2.22 9.47
CA TYR A 51 -0.81 -3.50 8.76
C TYR A 51 -1.18 -3.32 7.28
N LEU A 52 -2.19 -2.49 7.00
CA LEU A 52 -2.68 -2.25 5.64
C LEU A 52 -1.63 -1.60 4.73
N HIS A 53 -0.73 -0.79 5.28
CA HIS A 53 0.27 -0.06 4.49
C HIS A 53 1.68 -0.67 4.50
N LEU A 54 2.02 -1.48 5.52
CA LEU A 54 3.34 -2.08 5.64
C LEU A 54 3.37 -3.56 5.30
N VAL A 55 2.32 -4.32 5.64
CA VAL A 55 2.31 -5.79 5.51
C VAL A 55 1.47 -6.22 4.31
N ASN A 56 0.23 -5.75 4.22
CA ASN A 56 -0.71 -6.12 3.16
C ASN A 56 -0.14 -5.92 1.72
N PRO A 57 0.63 -4.86 1.41
CA PRO A 57 1.19 -4.67 0.08
C PRO A 57 2.16 -5.78 -0.38
N TRP A 58 2.73 -6.55 0.55
CA TRP A 58 3.63 -7.68 0.22
C TRP A 58 2.88 -8.99 -0.05
N LEU A 59 1.62 -9.10 0.36
CA LEU A 59 0.83 -10.30 0.12
C LEU A 59 0.58 -10.53 -1.37
N VAL A 60 0.37 -9.45 -2.14
CA VAL A 60 0.15 -9.52 -3.59
C VAL A 60 1.35 -10.11 -4.35
N PRO A 61 2.58 -9.57 -4.24
CA PRO A 61 3.73 -10.15 -4.91
C PRO A 61 4.08 -11.54 -4.38
N ALA A 62 3.87 -11.81 -3.08
CA ALA A 62 4.12 -13.13 -2.50
C ALA A 62 3.16 -14.19 -3.06
N ALA A 63 1.86 -13.88 -3.13
CA ALA A 63 0.86 -14.77 -3.70
C ALA A 63 1.09 -15.01 -5.20
N PHE A 64 1.51 -13.97 -5.94
CA PHE A 64 1.89 -14.11 -7.34
C PHE A 64 3.09 -15.05 -7.51
N ALA A 65 4.15 -14.87 -6.72
CA ALA A 65 5.32 -15.73 -6.76
C ALA A 65 4.97 -17.19 -6.41
N ALA A 66 4.15 -17.39 -5.38
CA ALA A 66 3.66 -18.71 -5.00
C ALA A 66 2.83 -19.38 -6.12
N ALA A 67 1.95 -18.61 -6.77
CA ALA A 67 1.16 -19.09 -7.90
C ALA A 67 2.05 -19.49 -9.10
N VAL A 68 3.08 -18.71 -9.41
CA VAL A 68 4.04 -19.07 -10.46
C VAL A 68 4.82 -20.34 -10.11
N ALA A 69 5.23 -20.50 -8.86
CA ALA A 69 5.96 -21.68 -8.38
C ALA A 69 5.10 -22.96 -8.35
N ALA A 70 3.77 -22.83 -8.21
CA ALA A 70 2.84 -23.96 -8.18
C ALA A 70 2.61 -24.63 -9.56
N GLY A 71 3.24 -24.13 -10.62
CA GLY A 71 3.19 -24.74 -11.95
C GLY A 71 1.90 -24.44 -12.71
N PRO A 72 1.49 -25.29 -13.68
CA PRO A 72 0.42 -24.98 -14.65
C PRO A 72 -0.90 -24.44 -14.06
N PRO A 73 -1.48 -25.01 -12.99
CA PRO A 73 -2.71 -24.46 -12.43
C PRO A 73 -2.49 -23.10 -11.76
N GLY A 74 -1.33 -22.89 -11.15
CA GLY A 74 -0.95 -21.61 -10.55
C GLY A 74 -0.66 -20.53 -11.61
N TRP A 75 -0.17 -20.90 -12.79
CA TRP A 75 0.01 -19.97 -13.90
C TRP A 75 -1.32 -19.42 -14.41
N ALA A 76 -2.36 -20.26 -14.46
CA ALA A 76 -3.71 -19.81 -14.81
C ALA A 76 -4.23 -18.79 -13.80
N LEU A 77 -4.00 -19.01 -12.50
CA LEU A 77 -4.36 -18.05 -11.45
C LEU A 77 -3.55 -16.75 -11.53
N ALA A 78 -2.25 -16.84 -11.82
CA ALA A 78 -1.39 -15.67 -12.02
C ALA A 78 -1.84 -14.84 -13.23
N ALA A 79 -2.14 -15.51 -14.35
CA ALA A 79 -2.67 -14.87 -15.56
C ALA A 79 -4.04 -14.21 -15.31
N LEU A 80 -4.94 -14.89 -14.59
CA LEU A 80 -6.23 -14.33 -14.20
C LEU A 80 -6.06 -13.11 -13.29
N GLY A 81 -5.16 -13.17 -12.31
CA GLY A 81 -4.84 -12.04 -11.43
C GLY A 81 -4.32 -10.83 -12.20
N LEU A 82 -3.44 -11.05 -13.19
CA LEU A 82 -2.97 -9.99 -14.10
C LEU A 82 -4.09 -9.42 -14.98
N ALA A 83 -4.98 -10.28 -15.49
CA ALA A 83 -6.12 -9.85 -16.31
C ALA A 83 -7.14 -9.00 -15.51
N LEU A 84 -7.26 -9.26 -14.20
CA LEU A 84 -8.15 -8.51 -13.31
C LEU A 84 -7.52 -7.22 -12.77
N LEU A 85 -6.20 -7.05 -12.84
CA LEU A 85 -5.46 -5.88 -12.35
C LEU A 85 -5.96 -4.52 -12.89
N PRO A 86 -6.29 -4.36 -14.19
CA PRO A 86 -6.81 -3.10 -14.72
C PRO A 86 -8.31 -2.88 -14.44
N ALA A 87 -9.03 -3.87 -13.91
CA ALA A 87 -10.46 -3.74 -13.67
C ALA A 87 -10.74 -2.93 -12.39
N PRO A 88 -11.47 -1.80 -12.45
CA PRO A 88 -12.16 -1.31 -11.26
C PRO A 88 -13.25 -2.34 -10.88
N PRO A 89 -13.41 -2.72 -9.59
CA PRO A 89 -12.87 -2.12 -8.37
C PRO A 89 -11.92 -3.09 -7.64
N THR A 90 -10.93 -3.68 -8.30
CA THR A 90 -10.12 -4.75 -7.67
C THR A 90 -9.33 -4.31 -6.42
N GLY A 91 -9.25 -3.00 -6.12
CA GLY A 91 -8.56 -2.49 -4.95
C GLY A 91 -7.04 -2.66 -4.99
N LEU A 92 -6.51 -3.47 -5.93
CA LEU A 92 -5.11 -3.86 -6.10
C LEU A 92 -4.19 -2.70 -6.48
N GLY A 93 -4.72 -1.64 -7.10
CA GLY A 93 -3.93 -0.46 -7.45
C GLY A 93 -3.36 0.29 -6.24
N ARG A 94 -3.93 0.13 -5.04
CA ARG A 94 -3.41 0.74 -3.82
C ARG A 94 -2.24 -0.09 -3.24
N PRO A 95 -2.35 -1.42 -3.01
CA PRO A 95 -1.23 -2.29 -2.68
C PRO A 95 -0.03 -2.14 -3.62
N CYS A 96 -0.21 -2.20 -4.94
CA CYS A 96 0.91 -2.10 -5.89
C CYS A 96 1.69 -0.79 -5.78
N ARG A 97 1.00 0.33 -5.52
CA ARG A 97 1.64 1.64 -5.29
C ARG A 97 2.45 1.65 -4.00
N PHE A 98 1.93 1.05 -2.93
CA PHE A 98 2.65 0.95 -1.66
C PHE A 98 3.90 0.07 -1.77
N THR A 99 3.81 -1.07 -2.45
CA THR A 99 4.98 -1.92 -2.71
C THR A 99 6.06 -1.13 -3.48
N GLY A 100 5.67 -0.40 -4.52
CA GLY A 100 6.60 0.44 -5.29
C GLY A 100 7.24 1.57 -4.47
N ALA A 101 6.47 2.23 -3.61
CA ALA A 101 6.98 3.29 -2.73
C ALA A 101 7.97 2.73 -1.69
N VAL A 102 7.68 1.55 -1.13
CA VAL A 102 8.58 0.89 -0.17
C VAL A 102 9.87 0.41 -0.84
N ILE A 103 9.81 -0.19 -2.03
CA ILE A 103 11.00 -0.60 -2.80
C ILE A 103 11.87 0.62 -3.13
N ARG A 104 11.25 1.72 -3.57
CA ARG A 104 11.95 2.97 -3.84
C ARG A 104 12.62 3.54 -2.59
N SER A 105 11.92 3.55 -1.46
CA SER A 105 12.47 3.99 -0.18
C SER A 105 13.65 3.13 0.30
N MET A 106 13.61 1.81 0.05
CA MET A 106 14.75 0.92 0.27
C MET A 106 15.94 1.28 -0.61
N TRP A 107 15.70 1.56 -1.88
CA TRP A 107 16.74 1.93 -2.84
C TRP A 107 17.37 3.30 -2.54
N ASP A 108 16.55 4.29 -2.20
CA ASP A 108 16.95 5.66 -1.89
C ASP A 108 17.58 5.79 -0.47
N ARG A 109 17.81 4.68 0.24
CA ARG A 109 18.40 4.58 1.59
C ARG A 109 17.75 5.48 2.66
N GLN A 110 16.50 5.92 2.46
CA GLN A 110 15.75 6.67 3.48
C GLN A 110 15.30 5.78 4.67
N LEU A 111 15.81 4.55 4.74
CA LEU A 111 15.50 3.54 5.74
C LEU A 111 16.60 3.33 6.79
N VAL A 112 17.70 4.08 6.72
CA VAL A 112 18.74 4.14 7.77
C VAL A 112 18.70 5.50 8.44
#